data_AF-A0A2H9N5Z0-F1
#
_entry.id   AF-A0A2H9N5Z0-F1
#
_cell.length_a   1.000
_cell.length_b   1.000
_cell.length_c   1.000
_cell.angle_alpha   90.00
_cell.angle_beta   90.00
_cell.angle_gamma   90.00
#
_symmetry.space_group_name_H-M   'P 1'
#
loop_
_entity.id
_entity.type
_entity.pdbx_description
1 polymer ?
#
loop_
_entity_poly.entity_id
_entity_poly.type
_entity_poly.pdbx_seq_one_letter_code
_entity_poly.pdbx_strand_id
1 'polypeptide(L)' 'MDLKTAKLMGGIGAILTLFIVIPVIGWLLGIAGLVLVLISVKTISDLTKEHKIFTNYLVAAILSFVGSLALLFGGAALMF' A
#
# COMPACT_ATOMS: atom_id res chain seq x y z
N MET A 1 -9.05 -8.14 -17.36
CA MET A 1 -9.56 -7.43 -16.17
C MET A 1 -9.79 -5.99 -16.56
N ASP A 2 -10.99 -5.47 -16.39
CA ASP A 2 -11.33 -4.10 -16.83
C ASP A 2 -11.01 -3.06 -15.75
N LEU A 3 -10.91 -1.80 -16.17
CA LEU A 3 -10.53 -0.67 -15.31
C LEU A 3 -11.46 -0.52 -14.10
N LYS A 4 -12.76 -0.80 -14.26
CA LYS A 4 -13.75 -0.78 -13.18
C LYS A 4 -13.38 -1.78 -12.07
N THR A 5 -13.05 -3.01 -12.44
CA THR A 5 -12.64 -4.07 -11.51
C THR A 5 -11.32 -3.72 -10.83
N ALA A 6 -10.36 -3.15 -11.57
CA ALA A 6 -9.10 -2.68 -11.02
C ALA A 6 -9.31 -1.62 -9.93
N LYS A 7 -10.15 -0.61 -10.18
CA LYS A 7 -10.47 0.44 -9.18
C LYS A 7 -11.18 -0.13 -7.96
N LEU A 8 -12.11 -1.08 -8.13
CA LEU A 8 -12.77 -1.74 -7.00
C LEU A 8 -11.78 -2.54 -6.15
N MET A 9 -10.89 -3.30 -6.79
CA MET A 9 -9.87 -4.10 -6.10
C MET A 9 -8.89 -3.21 -5.31
N GLY A 10 -8.53 -2.04 -5.87
CA GLY A 10 -7.72 -1.04 -5.17
C GLY A 10 -8.45 -0.41 -3.98
N GLY A 11 -9.75 -0.10 -4.14
CA GLY A 11 -10.57 0.43 -3.05
C GLY A 11 -10.75 -0.58 -1.90
N ILE A 12 -11.03 -1.84 -2.22
CA ILE A 12 -11.12 -2.93 -1.22
C ILE A 12 -9.77 -3.11 -0.51
N GLY A 13 -8.67 -3.07 -1.26
CA GLY A 13 -7.32 -3.16 -0.70
C GLY A 13 -7.02 -2.03 0.27
N ALA A 14 -7.37 -0.79 -0.09
CA ALA A 14 -7.20 0.37 0.78
C ALA A 14 -8.03 0.26 2.06
N ILE A 15 -9.28 -0.22 1.97
CA ILE A 15 -10.11 -0.46 3.16
C ILE A 15 -9.49 -1.57 4.03
N LEU A 16 -8.98 -2.65 3.44
CA LEU A 16 -8.29 -3.72 4.17
C LEU A 16 -7.07 -3.18 4.94
N THR A 17 -6.32 -2.23 4.35
CA THR A 17 -5.16 -1.65 5.05
C THR A 17 -5.53 -0.89 6.33
N LEU A 18 -6.76 -0.35 6.43
CA LEU A 18 -7.22 0.35 7.63
C LEU A 18 -7.46 -0.59 8.82
N PHE A 19 -7.65 -1.88 8.57
CA PHE A 19 -7.87 -2.88 9.61
C PHE A 19 -6.59 -3.23 10.38
N ILE A 20 -5.47 -2.55 10.08
CA ILE A 20 -4.21 -2.70 10.83
C ILE A 20 -4.33 -2.35 12.32
N VAL A 21 -5.36 -1.58 12.70
CA VAL A 21 -5.71 -1.25 14.09
C VAL A 21 -6.03 -2.51 14.93
N ILE A 22 -6.38 -3.65 14.31
CA ILE A 22 -6.69 -4.88 15.04
C ILE A 22 -5.39 -5.51 15.58
N PRO A 23 -5.20 -5.65 16.91
CA PRO A 23 -3.89 -6.03 17.48
C PRO A 23 -3.35 -7.40 17.07
N VAL A 24 -4.24 -8.36 16.80
CA VAL A 24 -3.84 -9.77 16.58
C VAL A 24 -3.65 -10.09 15.08
N ILE A 25 -4.54 -9.56 14.23
CA ILE A 25 -4.58 -9.90 12.79
C ILE A 25 -4.29 -8.70 11.88
N GLY A 26 -4.23 -7.50 12.44
CA GLY A 26 -4.17 -6.27 11.66
C GLY A 26 -2.93 -6.16 10.79
N TRP A 27 -1.79 -6.67 11.25
CA TRP A 27 -0.57 -6.75 10.46
C TRP A 27 -0.75 -7.63 9.20
N LEU A 28 -1.44 -8.77 9.33
CA LEU A 28 -1.72 -9.67 8.22
C LEU A 28 -2.71 -9.04 7.23
N LEU A 29 -3.77 -8.38 7.71
CA LEU A 29 -4.71 -7.64 6.88
C LEU A 29 -4.07 -6.42 6.20
N GLY A 30 -3.15 -5.74 6.87
CA GLY A 30 -2.41 -4.62 6.33
C GLY A 30 -1.55 -5.04 5.13
N ILE A 31 -0.82 -6.14 5.26
CA ILE A 31 -0.02 -6.70 4.16
C ILE A 31 -0.93 -7.16 3.02
N ALA A 32 -1.99 -7.90 3.32
CA ALA A 32 -2.95 -8.36 2.30
C ALA A 32 -3.60 -7.19 1.55
N GLY A 33 -3.99 -6.13 2.26
CA GLY A 33 -4.53 -4.90 1.69
C GLY A 33 -3.52 -4.19 0.79
N LEU A 34 -2.26 -4.03 1.23
CA LEU A 34 -1.20 -3.42 0.43
C LEU A 34 -0.94 -4.19 -0.86
N VAL A 35 -0.87 -5.52 -0.79
CA VAL A 35 -0.70 -6.38 -1.98
C VAL A 35 -1.87 -6.19 -2.95
N LEU A 36 -3.11 -6.11 -2.44
CA LEU A 36 -4.29 -5.90 -3.27
C LEU A 36 -4.25 -4.53 -3.98
N VAL A 37 -3.81 -3.48 -3.28
CA VAL A 37 -3.62 -2.15 -3.87
C VAL A 37 -2.51 -2.18 -4.93
N LEU A 38 -1.38 -2.83 -4.66
CA LEU A 38 -0.29 -2.98 -5.63
C LEU A 38 -0.76 -3.68 -6.91
N ILE A 39 -1.54 -4.76 -6.79
CA ILE A 39 -2.12 -5.48 -7.93
C ILE A 39 -3.08 -4.58 -8.72
N SER A 40 -3.92 -3.81 -8.02
CA SER A 40 -4.83 -2.84 -8.64
C SER A 40 -4.06 -1.79 -9.46
N VAL A 41 -3.05 -1.15 -8.85
CA VAL A 41 -2.25 -0.12 -9.51
C VAL A 41 -1.46 -0.69 -10.68
N LYS A 42 -0.91 -1.90 -10.55
CA LYS A 42 -0.27 -2.62 -11.66
C LYS A 42 -1.25 -2.82 -12.81
N THR A 43 -2.47 -3.27 -12.53
CA THR A 43 -3.48 -3.49 -13.56
C THR A 43 -3.89 -2.17 -14.24
N ILE A 44 -4.02 -1.08 -13.48
CA ILE A 44 -4.30 0.24 -14.04
C ILE A 44 -3.16 0.69 -14.95
N SER A 45 -1.91 0.51 -14.52
CA SER A 45 -0.70 0.80 -15.31
C SER A 45 -0.67 -0.01 -16.61
N ASP A 46 -0.96 -1.31 -16.55
CA ASP A 46 -0.98 -2.19 -17.72
C ASP A 46 -2.10 -1.82 -18.71
N LEU A 47 -3.29 -1.45 -18.20
CA LEU A 47 -4.43 -1.04 -19.02
C LEU A 47 -4.26 0.34 -19.67
N THR A 48 -3.56 1.26 -18.99
CA THR A 48 -3.30 2.62 -19.49
C THR A 48 -2.02 2.72 -20.33
N LYS A 49 -1.24 1.63 -20.42
CA LYS A 49 0.09 1.57 -21.04
C LYS A 49 1.09 2.58 -20.46
N GLU A 50 0.87 3.00 -19.22
CA GLU A 50 1.68 4.00 -18.52
C GLU A 50 2.40 3.37 -17.31
N HIS A 51 3.52 2.70 -17.59
CA HIS A 51 4.35 2.01 -16.60
C HIS A 51 4.84 2.90 -15.45
N LYS A 52 4.87 4.22 -15.67
CA LYS A 52 5.23 5.22 -14.66
C LYS A 52 4.24 5.25 -13.50
N ILE A 53 2.97 4.92 -13.72
CA ILE A 53 1.94 4.90 -12.67
C ILE A 53 2.29 3.87 -11.59
N PHE A 54 2.58 2.63 -12.01
CA PHE A 54 2.98 1.58 -11.07
C PHE A 54 4.32 1.87 -10.42
N THR A 55 5.32 2.31 -11.20
CA THR A 55 6.66 2.56 -10.69
C THR A 55 6.66 3.69 -9.65
N ASN A 56 6.01 4.81 -9.94
CA ASN A 56 5.92 5.94 -9.00
C ASN A 56 5.16 5.54 -7.72
N TYR A 57 4.06 4.80 -7.86
CA TYR A 57 3.31 4.32 -6.70
C TYR A 57 4.13 3.34 -5.85
N LEU A 58 4.85 2.40 -6.50
CA LEU A 58 5.71 1.44 -5.81
C LEU A 58 6.83 2.15 -5.04
N VAL A 59 7.49 3.13 -5.68
CA VAL A 59 8.51 3.97 -5.03
C VAL A 59 7.91 4.71 -3.83
N ALA A 60 6.75 5.34 -3.97
CA ALA A 60 6.07 6.03 -2.88
C ALA A 60 5.70 5.07 -1.73
N ALA A 61 5.22 3.86 -2.03
CA ALA A 61 4.88 2.86 -1.02
C ALA A 61 6.12 2.40 -0.24
N ILE A 62 7.24 2.16 -0.92
CA ILE A 62 8.51 1.79 -0.28
C ILE A 62 9.03 2.95 0.57
N LEU A 63 8.99 4.19 0.06
CA LEU A 63 9.40 5.39 0.81
C LEU A 63 8.56 5.57 2.08
N SER A 64 7.24 5.41 2.01
CA SER A 64 6.37 5.48 3.19
C SER A 64 6.71 4.40 4.20
N PHE A 65 7.00 3.18 3.76
CA PHE A 65 7.38 2.08 4.65
C PHE A 65 8.71 2.38 5.36
N VAL A 66 9.75 2.75 4.61
CA VAL A 66 11.06 3.11 5.17
C VAL A 66 10.97 4.35 6.06
N GLY A 67 10.22 5.37 5.64
CA GLY A 67 10.00 6.59 6.42
C GLY A 67 9.27 6.33 7.73
N SER A 68 8.27 5.44 7.73
CA SER A 68 7.57 5.03 8.96
C SER A 68 8.50 4.31 9.92
N LEU A 69 9.39 3.44 9.43
CA LEU A 69 10.41 2.79 10.25
C LEU A 69 11.42 3.81 10.81
N ALA A 70 11.92 4.72 9.98
CA ALA A 70 12.85 5.77 10.40
C ALA A 70 12.24 6.67 11.49
N LEU A 71 10.96 7.02 11.38
CA LEU A 71 10.24 7.76 12.42
C LEU A 71 10.06 6.93 13.70
N LEU A 72 9.77 5.64 13.58
CA LEU A 72 9.62 4.76 14.74
C LEU A 72 10.92 4.66 15.55
N PHE A 73 12.06 4.42 14.87
CA PHE A 73 13.35 4.25 15.53
C PHE A 73 14.04 5.58 15.89
N GLY A 74 14.00 6.56 14.99
CA GLY A 74 14.58 7.89 15.21
C GLY A 74 13.74 8.75 16.16
N GLY A 75 12.40 8.69 16.05
CA GLY A 75 11.50 9.36 16.97
C GLY A 75 11.54 8.77 18.38
N ALA A 76 11.69 7.45 18.52
CA ALA A 76 11.92 6.83 19.81
C ALA A 76 13.25 7.29 20.43
N ALA A 77 14.32 7.45 19.64
CA ALA A 77 15.62 7.93 20.13
C ALA A 77 15.60 9.39 20.63
N LEU A 78 14.65 10.22 20.18
CA LEU A 78 14.44 11.59 20.68
C LEU A 78 13.59 11.64 21.97
N MET A 79 12.97 10.52 22.37
CA MET A 79 12.14 10.41 23.58
C MET A 79 12.89 9.84 24.80
N PHE A 80 14.17 9.47 24.68
CA PHE A 80 15.06 9.04 25.76
C PHE A 80 16.18 10.05 25.98
#